data_AF-A0A2R7KXN7-F1
#
_entry.id   AF-A0A2R7KXN7-F1
#
_cell.length_a   1.000
_cell.length_b   1.000
_cell.length_c   1.000
_cell.angle_alpha   90.00
_cell.angle_beta   90.00
_cell.angle_gamma   90.00
#
_symmetry.space_group_name_H-M   'P 1'
#
loop_
_entity.id
_entity.type
_entity.pdbx_description
1 polymer ?
#
loop_
_entity_poly.entity_id
_entity_poly.type
_entity_poly.pdbx_seq_one_letter_code
_entity_poly.pdbx_strand_id
1 'polypeptide(L)'
;MKKNFLLLFTVILCLFSCKKDSPDDPLSGVVFNKEGVLRVECNQCVINYTISDQKANAAINSGSKDLSFTYLDGAQLKTQLLSKEDQTIRMMVIDASGKIISNELKDLNQGQIEENTFNIKGN
;
A
#
# COMPACT_ATOMS: atom_id res chain seq x y z
N MET A 1 -3.34 -43.41 56.71
CA MET A 1 -4.12 -42.82 55.59
C MET A 1 -3.91 -41.30 55.37
N LYS A 2 -2.85 -40.65 55.88
CA LYS A 2 -2.65 -39.18 55.70
C LYS A 2 -1.54 -38.76 54.72
N LYS A 3 -0.60 -39.65 54.36
CA LYS A 3 0.54 -39.30 53.47
C LYS A 3 0.20 -39.33 51.98
N ASN A 4 -0.72 -40.18 51.54
CA ASN A 4 -1.06 -40.31 50.11
C ASN A 4 -1.90 -39.13 49.58
N PHE A 5 -2.63 -38.45 50.47
CA PHE A 5 -3.44 -37.28 50.09
C PHE A 5 -2.59 -36.02 49.85
N LEU A 6 -1.44 -35.91 50.53
CA LEU A 6 -0.53 -34.77 50.41
C LEU A 6 0.19 -34.76 49.04
N LEU A 7 0.58 -35.95 48.56
CA LEU A 7 1.23 -36.15 47.27
C LEU A 7 0.29 -35.87 46.10
N LEU A 8 -0.98 -36.24 46.22
CA LEU A 8 -2.00 -35.97 45.20
C LEU A 8 -2.28 -34.46 45.06
N PHE A 9 -2.28 -33.74 46.20
CA PHE A 9 -2.51 -32.29 46.20
C PHE A 9 -1.34 -31.50 45.59
N THR A 10 -0.10 -32.01 45.69
CA THR A 10 1.08 -31.37 45.09
C THR A 10 1.13 -31.55 43.57
N VAL A 11 0.72 -32.71 43.05
CA VAL A 11 0.67 -32.96 41.60
C VAL A 11 -0.40 -32.12 40.91
N ILE A 12 -1.55 -31.89 41.56
CA ILE A 12 -2.64 -31.07 41.01
C ILE A 12 -2.23 -29.58 40.87
N LEU A 13 -1.44 -29.04 41.80
CA LEU A 13 -0.97 -27.64 41.74
C LEU A 13 0.04 -27.39 40.60
N CYS A 14 0.77 -28.42 40.15
CA CYS A 14 1.70 -28.29 39.01
C CYS A 14 1.00 -28.22 37.65
N LEU A 15 -0.25 -28.68 37.54
CA LEU A 15 -0.99 -28.70 36.26
C LEU A 15 -1.67 -27.35 35.94
N PHE A 16 -1.75 -26.42 36.90
CA PHE A 16 -2.33 -25.08 36.70
C PHE A 16 -1.30 -24.00 36.34
N SER A 17 -0.02 -24.36 36.17
CA SER A 17 1.04 -23.41 35.76
C SER A 17 1.33 -23.38 34.25
N CYS A 18 0.45 -23.92 33.41
CA CYS A 18 0.41 -23.48 32.01
C CYS A 18 -0.25 -22.10 31.96
N LYS A 19 0.55 -21.05 32.15
CA LYS A 19 0.22 -19.76 31.54
C LYS A 19 0.07 -20.05 30.05
N LYS A 20 -1.12 -19.77 29.51
CA LYS A 20 -1.32 -19.71 28.07
C LYS A 20 -0.38 -18.62 27.58
N ASP A 21 0.76 -19.02 27.04
CA ASP A 21 1.62 -18.11 26.29
C ASP A 21 0.71 -17.47 25.24
N SER A 22 0.54 -16.16 25.36
CA SER A 22 -0.12 -15.37 24.32
C SER A 22 0.54 -15.76 23.01
N PRO A 23 -0.22 -15.92 21.91
CA PRO A 23 0.40 -15.95 20.61
C PRO A 23 0.93 -14.53 20.39
N ASP A 24 2.16 -14.29 20.83
CA ASP A 24 2.96 -13.16 20.37
C ASP A 24 3.12 -13.41 18.88
N ASP A 25 2.19 -12.89 18.09
CA ASP A 25 2.26 -12.90 16.65
C ASP A 25 3.57 -12.18 16.30
N PRO A 26 4.58 -12.89 15.78
CA PRO A 26 5.91 -12.33 15.53
C PRO A 26 5.87 -11.21 14.47
N LEU A 27 4.71 -10.99 13.85
CA LEU A 27 4.45 -9.96 12.84
C LEU A 27 3.69 -8.75 13.38
N SER A 28 3.28 -8.75 14.66
CA SER A 28 2.47 -7.67 15.27
C SER A 28 3.12 -6.29 15.31
N GLY A 29 4.42 -6.18 14.99
CA GLY A 29 5.17 -4.93 14.86
C GLY A 29 5.85 -4.72 13.51
N VAL A 30 5.63 -5.60 12.53
CA VAL A 30 6.27 -5.50 11.21
C VAL A 30 5.40 -4.65 10.29
N VAL A 31 5.94 -3.49 9.91
CA VAL A 31 5.33 -2.64 8.89
C VAL A 31 5.59 -3.27 7.51
N PHE A 32 4.56 -3.88 6.93
CA PHE A 32 4.65 -4.46 5.59
C PHE A 32 4.51 -3.36 4.53
N ASN A 33 5.62 -3.06 3.88
CA ASN A 33 5.62 -2.25 2.67
C ASN A 33 4.88 -3.01 1.55
N LYS A 34 3.87 -2.36 0.98
CA LYS A 34 3.12 -2.85 -0.19
C LYS A 34 3.64 -2.14 -1.44
N GLU A 35 3.65 -2.81 -2.58
CA GLU A 35 4.04 -2.21 -3.87
C GLU A 35 2.81 -2.01 -4.75
N GLY A 36 2.56 -0.79 -5.19
CA GLY A 36 1.50 -0.43 -6.11
C GLY A 36 2.05 0.06 -7.44
N VAL A 37 1.16 0.23 -8.42
CA VAL A 37 1.51 0.71 -9.77
C VAL A 37 0.65 1.91 -10.13
N LEU A 38 1.31 3.00 -10.55
CA LEU A 38 0.69 4.13 -11.23
C LEU A 38 0.92 3.94 -12.73
N ARG A 39 -0.12 3.55 -13.47
CA ARG A 39 -0.09 3.46 -14.93
C ARG A 39 -0.59 4.76 -15.53
N VAL A 40 0.18 5.34 -16.44
CA VAL A 40 -0.18 6.55 -17.16
C VAL A 40 -0.11 6.25 -18.65
N GLU A 41 -1.21 6.49 -19.37
CA GLU A 41 -1.31 6.32 -20.82
C GLU A 41 -1.45 7.69 -21.47
N CYS A 42 -0.39 8.12 -22.14
CA CYS A 42 -0.35 9.37 -22.89
C CYS A 42 0.90 9.46 -23.78
N ASN A 43 0.92 10.47 -24.63
CA ASN A 43 2.07 10.85 -25.45
C ASN A 43 2.68 12.14 -24.92
N GLN A 44 4.00 12.22 -24.88
CA GLN A 44 4.73 13.43 -24.45
C GLN A 44 4.21 14.06 -23.14
N CYS A 45 4.15 13.30 -22.03
CA CYS A 45 3.79 13.85 -20.72
C CYS A 45 4.97 13.86 -19.76
N VAL A 46 4.83 14.67 -18.71
CA VAL A 46 5.66 14.57 -17.51
C VAL A 46 4.74 14.43 -16.32
N ILE A 47 4.99 13.42 -15.49
CA ILE A 47 4.27 13.24 -14.24
C ILE A 47 5.24 13.34 -13.06
N ASN A 48 4.85 14.13 -12.08
CA ASN A 48 5.46 14.15 -10.75
C ASN A 48 4.50 13.45 -9.79
N TYR A 49 5.01 12.60 -8.92
CA TYR A 49 4.18 11.96 -7.91
C TYR A 49 4.89 11.90 -6.56
N THR A 50 4.10 11.92 -5.51
CA THR A 50 4.57 11.87 -4.13
C THR A 50 3.78 10.85 -3.35
N ILE A 51 4.47 9.99 -2.60
CA ILE A 51 3.86 9.04 -1.67
C ILE A 51 4.73 8.91 -0.42
N SER A 52 4.14 9.02 0.77
CA SER A 52 4.85 8.97 2.05
C SER A 52 6.12 9.83 2.06
N ASP A 53 5.99 11.09 1.62
CA ASP A 53 7.07 12.08 1.45
C ASP A 53 8.16 11.77 0.40
N GLN A 54 8.11 10.60 -0.24
CA GLN A 54 8.98 10.25 -1.35
C GLN A 54 8.46 10.88 -2.64
N LYS A 55 9.31 11.68 -3.29
CA LYS A 55 9.01 12.34 -4.57
C LYS A 55 9.70 11.62 -5.71
N ALA A 56 8.97 11.42 -6.80
CA ALA A 56 9.49 10.85 -8.02
C ALA A 56 8.90 11.57 -9.24
N ASN A 57 9.59 11.48 -10.36
CA ASN A 57 9.13 12.04 -11.64
C ASN A 57 9.41 11.08 -12.80
N ALA A 58 8.59 11.17 -13.83
CA ALA A 58 8.76 10.39 -15.04
C ALA A 58 8.32 11.17 -16.28
N ALA A 59 9.14 11.11 -17.33
CA ALA A 59 8.72 11.47 -18.67
C ALA A 59 8.12 10.23 -19.37
N ILE A 60 7.03 10.45 -20.11
CA ILE A 60 6.31 9.45 -20.89
C ILE A 60 6.29 9.98 -22.33
N ASN A 61 7.11 9.37 -23.19
CA ASN A 61 7.25 9.87 -24.56
C ASN A 61 6.11 9.40 -25.48
N SER A 62 5.63 8.17 -25.28
CA SER A 62 4.56 7.59 -26.09
C SER A 62 3.92 6.39 -25.38
N GLY A 63 2.61 6.25 -25.50
CA GLY A 63 1.87 5.06 -25.08
C GLY A 63 1.67 4.96 -23.56
N SER A 64 1.90 3.77 -23.01
CA SER A 64 1.63 3.45 -21.59
C SER A 64 2.92 3.28 -20.81
N LYS A 65 2.97 3.81 -19.58
CA LYS A 65 4.09 3.63 -18.66
C LYS A 65 3.60 3.25 -17.27
N ASP A 66 4.22 2.21 -16.72
CA ASP A 66 4.01 1.75 -15.36
C ASP A 66 5.08 2.33 -14.44
N LEU A 67 4.64 2.94 -13.34
CA LEU A 67 5.48 3.54 -12.32
C LEU A 67 5.19 2.83 -10.99
N SER A 68 6.08 1.91 -10.60
CA SER A 68 5.99 1.27 -9.29
C SER A 68 6.21 2.29 -8.17
N PHE A 69 5.52 2.07 -7.06
CA PHE A 69 5.73 2.83 -5.83
C PHE A 69 5.48 1.95 -4.60
N THR A 70 6.17 2.27 -3.51
CA THR A 70 5.99 1.58 -2.23
C THR A 70 5.08 2.40 -1.34
N TYR A 71 4.18 1.74 -0.61
CA TYR A 71 3.22 2.40 0.27
C TYR A 71 2.90 1.60 1.53
N LEU A 72 2.38 2.31 2.53
CA LEU A 72 1.77 1.77 3.73
C LEU A 72 0.27 1.97 3.69
N ASP A 73 -0.46 1.22 4.50
CA ASP A 73 -1.91 1.31 4.54
C ASP A 73 -2.39 2.71 4.95
N GLY A 74 -3.30 3.27 4.16
CA GLY A 74 -3.78 4.64 4.34
C GLY A 74 -2.89 5.71 3.72
N ALA A 75 -1.85 5.33 2.97
CA ALA A 75 -1.02 6.29 2.23
C ALA A 75 -1.82 7.08 1.19
N GLN A 76 -1.35 8.31 0.93
CA GLN A 76 -1.88 9.18 -0.11
C GLN A 76 -0.87 9.28 -1.25
N LEU A 77 -1.27 8.90 -2.45
CA LEU A 77 -0.53 9.15 -3.68
C LEU A 77 -1.01 10.48 -4.27
N LYS A 78 -0.13 11.46 -4.32
CA LYS A 78 -0.39 12.76 -4.96
C LYS A 78 0.31 12.79 -6.31
N THR A 79 -0.39 13.21 -7.36
CA THR A 79 0.15 13.30 -8.72
C THR A 79 -0.06 14.69 -9.29
N GLN A 80 0.91 15.15 -10.07
CA GLN A 80 0.81 16.33 -10.91
C GLN A 80 1.29 15.94 -12.31
N LEU A 81 0.36 15.91 -13.26
CA LEU A 81 0.62 15.53 -14.64
C LEU A 81 0.58 16.76 -15.55
N LEU A 82 1.61 16.94 -16.37
CA LEU A 82 1.68 17.95 -17.42
C LEU A 82 1.52 17.29 -18.78
N SER A 83 0.49 17.70 -19.54
CA SER A 83 0.35 17.32 -20.95
C SER A 83 1.18 18.26 -21.84
N LYS A 84 1.99 17.74 -22.77
CA LYS A 84 2.71 18.58 -23.75
C LYS A 84 2.01 18.68 -25.12
N GLU A 85 0.87 18.02 -25.28
CA GLU A 85 0.02 18.07 -26.48
C GLU A 85 -1.45 17.95 -26.10
N ASP A 86 -2.36 18.27 -27.03
CA ASP A 86 -3.80 18.04 -26.84
C ASP A 86 -4.09 16.55 -26.97
N GLN A 87 -4.58 15.93 -25.90
CA GLN A 87 -4.79 14.49 -25.87
C GLN A 87 -5.72 14.04 -24.75
N THR A 88 -6.26 12.84 -24.90
CA THR A 88 -6.92 12.10 -23.82
C THR A 88 -5.88 11.29 -23.04
N ILE A 89 -5.80 11.50 -21.73
CA ILE A 89 -4.86 10.83 -20.84
C ILE A 89 -5.61 9.90 -19.90
N ARG A 90 -5.12 8.67 -19.77
CA ARG A 90 -5.59 7.73 -18.75
C ARG A 90 -4.59 7.67 -17.60
N MET A 91 -5.08 7.77 -16.37
CA MET A 91 -4.31 7.48 -15.16
C MET A 91 -5.00 6.38 -14.37
N MET A 92 -4.26 5.32 -14.06
CA MET A 92 -4.75 4.22 -13.25
C MET A 92 -3.84 3.98 -12.05
N VAL A 93 -4.46 3.74 -10.90
CA VAL A 93 -3.75 3.35 -9.68
C VAL A 93 -4.16 1.93 -9.34
N ILE A 94 -3.17 1.04 -9.27
CA ILE A 94 -3.33 -0.39 -9.00
C ILE A 94 -2.62 -0.68 -7.68
N ASP A 95 -3.31 -1.35 -6.77
CA ASP A 95 -2.76 -1.73 -5.47
C ASP A 95 -1.94 -3.02 -5.54
N ALA A 96 -1.30 -3.40 -4.43
CA ALA A 96 -0.47 -4.60 -4.35
C ALA A 96 -1.23 -5.92 -4.57
N SER A 97 -2.56 -5.91 -4.48
CA SER A 97 -3.40 -7.07 -4.80
C SER A 97 -3.79 -7.14 -6.28
N GLY A 98 -3.38 -6.15 -7.08
CA GLY A 98 -3.77 -6.01 -8.48
C GLY A 98 -5.15 -5.35 -8.67
N LYS A 99 -5.75 -4.83 -7.59
CA LYS A 99 -7.05 -4.15 -7.67
C LYS A 99 -6.85 -2.72 -8.15
N ILE A 100 -7.68 -2.30 -9.10
CA ILE A 100 -7.73 -0.91 -9.57
C ILE A 100 -8.43 -0.06 -8.51
N ILE A 101 -7.70 0.87 -7.91
CA ILE A 101 -8.22 1.85 -6.94
C ILE A 101 -8.81 3.06 -7.67
N SER A 102 -8.22 3.45 -8.80
CA SER A 102 -8.71 4.57 -9.62
C SER A 102 -8.38 4.31 -11.09
N ASN A 103 -9.25 4.81 -11.97
CA ASN A 103 -9.11 4.78 -13.43
C ASN A 103 -9.74 6.04 -14.00
N GLU A 104 -8.95 7.10 -14.04
CA GLU A 104 -9.35 8.40 -14.58
C GLU A 104 -9.01 8.47 -16.07
N LEU A 105 -9.93 9.03 -16.86
CA LEU A 105 -9.72 9.35 -18.26
C LEU A 105 -10.12 10.82 -18.47
N LYS A 106 -9.18 11.66 -18.91
CA LYS A 106 -9.39 13.11 -19.03
C LYS A 106 -8.78 13.66 -20.32
N ASP A 107 -9.51 14.56 -20.96
CA ASP A 107 -9.01 15.35 -22.08
C ASP A 107 -8.24 16.55 -21.53
N LEU A 108 -6.95 16.65 -21.86
CA LEU A 108 -6.08 17.75 -21.45
C LEU A 108 -5.52 18.47 -22.67
N ASN A 109 -5.52 19.80 -22.60
CA ASN A 109 -4.87 20.63 -23.60
C ASN A 109 -3.35 20.67 -23.38
N GLN A 110 -2.62 21.06 -24.42
CA GLN A 110 -1.19 21.31 -24.35
C GLN A 110 -0.87 22.34 -23.26
N GLY A 111 0.09 21.99 -22.40
CA GLY A 111 0.53 22.83 -21.28
C GLY A 111 -0.38 22.75 -20.05
N GLN A 112 -1.51 22.04 -20.11
CA GLN A 112 -2.40 21.87 -18.97
C GLN A 112 -1.76 20.96 -17.91
N ILE A 113 -1.91 21.38 -16.65
CA ILE A 113 -1.49 20.62 -15.48
C ILE A 113 -2.74 20.06 -14.81
N GLU A 114 -2.68 18.78 -14.46
CA GLU A 114 -3.75 18.03 -13.80
C GLU A 114 -3.22 17.45 -12.49
N GLU A 115 -3.91 17.75 -11.38
CA GLU A 115 -3.51 17.33 -10.03
C GLU A 115 -4.55 16.38 -9.45
N ASN A 116 -4.09 15.24 -8.92
CA ASN A 116 -4.96 14.25 -8.29
C ASN A 116 -4.36 13.76 -6.96
N THR A 117 -5.22 13.34 -6.05
CA THR A 117 -4.84 12.69 -4.79
C THR A 117 -5.64 11.41 -4.65
N PHE A 118 -4.95 10.28 -4.53
CA PHE A 118 -5.54 8.95 -4.40
C PHE A 118 -5.27 8.40 -3.00
N ASN A 119 -6.33 8.01 -2.29
CA ASN A 119 -6.22 7.35 -1.01
C ASN A 119 -6.05 5.84 -1.22
N ILE A 120 -4.88 5.32 -0.89
CA ILE A 120 -4.55 3.90 -1.06
C ILE A 120 -4.89 3.18 0.24
N LYS A 121 -5.98 2.43 0.22
CA LYS A 121 -6.37 1.58 1.35
C LYS A 121 -5.61 0.27 1.27
N GLY A 122 -5.03 -0.14 2.39
CA GLY A 122 -4.70 -1.54 2.57
C GLY A 122 -5.97 -2.35 2.63
N ASN A 123 -6.07 -3.39 1.80
CA ASN A 123 -6.89 -4.53 2.15
C ASN A 123 -6.20 -5.30 3.29
#